data_AF-A0A931VK11-F1
#
_entry.id   AF-A0A931VK11-F1
#
_cell.length_a   1.000
_cell.length_b   1.000
_cell.length_c   1.000
_cell.angle_alpha   90.00
_cell.angle_beta   90.00
_cell.angle_gamma   90.00
#
_symmetry.space_group_name_H-M   'P 1'
#
loop_
_entity.id
_entity.type
_entity.pdbx_description
1 polymer ?
#
loop_
_entity_poly.entity_id
_entity_poly.type
_entity_poly.pdbx_seq_one_letter_code
_entity_poly.pdbx_strand_id
1 'polypeptide(L)'
;EERFKHVMMLLETSAYSHYLAALRGTLKKWKRPILNYFKNKTTNGFTEGYHTKIKMIKRVSYGFKNINNYIAKITLAFLPLIWILSYHTI
;
A
#
# COMPACT_ATOMS: atom_id res chain seq x y z
N GLU A 1 -0.66 21.58 -6.21
CA GLU A 1 -1.55 21.92 -5.08
C GLU A 1 -2.90 22.46 -5.56
N GLU A 2 -2.91 23.34 -6.58
CA GLU A 2 -4.14 23.87 -7.19
C GLU A 2 -5.15 22.81 -7.67
N ARG A 3 -4.68 21.73 -8.32
CA ARG A 3 -5.56 20.60 -8.71
C ARG A 3 -6.24 19.92 -7.52
N PHE A 4 -5.55 19.82 -6.38
CA PHE A 4 -6.13 19.22 -5.17
C PHE A 4 -7.21 20.14 -4.60
N LYS A 5 -6.98 21.46 -4.57
CA LYS A 5 -7.99 22.44 -4.16
C LYS A 5 -9.24 22.38 -5.05
N HIS A 6 -9.06 22.24 -6.37
CA HIS A 6 -10.17 22.10 -7.30
C HIS A 6 -11.01 20.84 -7.03
N VAL A 7 -10.37 19.70 -6.78
CA VAL A 7 -11.09 18.46 -6.40
C VAL A 7 -11.87 18.64 -5.09
N MET A 8 -11.29 19.32 -4.09
CA MET A 8 -11.98 19.59 -2.84
C MET A 8 -13.19 20.52 -3.03
N MET A 9 -13.09 21.52 -3.90
CA MET A 9 -14.19 22.43 -4.26
C MET A 9 -15.34 21.67 -4.92
N LEU A 10 -15.05 20.77 -5.87
CA LEU A 10 -16.07 19.93 -6.52
C LEU A 10 -16.81 19.02 -5.52
N LEU A 11 -16.07 18.47 -4.54
CA LEU A 11 -16.65 17.64 -3.48
C LEU A 11 -17.49 18.44 -2.47
N GLU A 12 -17.29 19.76 -2.39
CA GLU A 12 -18.12 20.67 -1.58
C GLU A 12 -19.41 21.05 -2.31
N THR A 13 -19.39 21.17 -3.64
CA THR A 13 -20.58 21.40 -4.48
C THR A 13 -21.51 20.19 -4.53
N SER A 14 -20.98 18.96 -4.49
CA SER A 14 -21.76 17.71 -4.65
C SER A 14 -22.48 17.24 -3.37
N ALA A 15 -23.03 18.16 -2.57
CA ALA A 15 -23.32 18.01 -1.14
C ALA A 15 -24.39 16.97 -0.70
N TYR A 16 -24.94 16.14 -1.59
CA TYR A 16 -26.07 15.25 -1.27
C TYR A 16 -25.73 13.76 -1.11
N SER A 17 -24.47 13.33 -1.28
CA SER A 17 -24.08 11.93 -1.15
C SER A 17 -23.20 11.66 0.07
N HIS A 18 -23.65 10.75 0.95
CA HIS A 18 -22.91 10.29 2.12
C HIS A 18 -21.49 9.77 1.76
N TYR A 19 -21.37 9.08 0.62
CA TYR A 19 -20.08 8.57 0.15
C TYR A 19 -19.08 9.68 -0.18
N LEU A 20 -19.57 10.80 -0.75
CA LEU A 20 -18.72 11.94 -1.10
C LEU A 20 -18.26 12.71 0.14
N ALA A 21 -19.10 12.78 1.18
CA ALA A 21 -18.71 13.34 2.48
C ALA A 21 -17.59 12.53 3.15
N ALA A 22 -17.68 11.19 3.12
CA ALA A 22 -16.65 10.31 3.64
C ALA A 22 -15.34 10.38 2.84
N LEU A 23 -15.44 10.44 1.51
CA LEU A 23 -14.29 10.63 0.62
C LEU A 23 -13.58 11.96 0.91
N ARG A 24 -14.34 13.04 1.07
CA ARG A 24 -13.82 14.37 1.44
C ARG A 24 -13.02 14.34 2.73
N GLY A 25 -13.57 13.68 3.77
CA GLY A 25 -12.88 13.51 5.06
C GLY A 25 -11.55 12.78 4.90
N THR A 26 -11.57 11.69 4.13
CA THR A 26 -10.37 10.91 3.81
C THR A 26 -9.33 11.76 3.07
N LEU A 27 -9.72 12.47 2.00
CA LEU A 27 -8.80 13.29 1.23
C LEU A 27 -8.18 14.43 2.06
N LYS A 28 -8.97 15.10 2.92
CA LYS A 28 -8.43 16.12 3.84
C LYS A 28 -7.37 15.50 4.78
N LYS A 29 -7.66 14.33 5.37
CA LYS A 29 -6.73 13.62 6.26
C LYS A 29 -5.43 13.21 5.56
N TRP A 30 -5.51 12.78 4.31
CA TRP A 30 -4.36 12.28 3.54
C TRP A 30 -3.71 13.32 2.60
N LYS A 31 -4.10 14.60 2.68
CA LYS A 31 -3.58 15.69 1.82
C LYS A 31 -2.05 15.70 1.76
N ARG A 32 -1.38 15.67 2.90
CA ARG A 32 0.08 15.78 2.99
C ARG A 32 0.80 14.60 2.30
N PRO A 33 0.48 13.33 2.62
CA PRO A 33 1.01 12.18 1.87
C PRO A 33 0.75 12.23 0.36
N ILE A 34 -0.46 12.60 -0.05
CA ILE A 34 -0.84 12.71 -1.47
C ILE A 34 0.02 13.75 -2.19
N LEU A 35 0.19 14.94 -1.61
CA LEU A 35 1.03 15.99 -2.20
C LEU A 35 2.52 15.60 -2.20
N ASN A 36 2.97 14.86 -1.20
CA ASN A 36 4.36 14.39 -1.11
C ASN A 36 4.69 13.36 -2.20
N TYR A 37 3.72 12.51 -2.58
CA TYR A 37 3.87 11.58 -3.70
C TYR A 37 4.27 12.30 -4.99
N PHE A 38 3.64 13.42 -5.32
CA PHE A 38 3.94 14.15 -6.56
C PHE A 38 5.32 14.82 -6.56
N LYS A 39 5.92 15.04 -5.38
CA LYS A 39 7.28 15.57 -5.24
C LYS A 39 8.33 14.46 -5.33
N ASN A 40 8.15 13.41 -4.54
CA ASN A 40 9.18 12.39 -4.35
C ASN A 40 8.98 11.15 -5.24
N LYS A 41 7.83 11.02 -5.90
CA LYS A 41 7.39 9.87 -6.71
C LYS A 41 7.52 8.52 -6.00
N THR A 42 7.51 8.52 -4.67
CA THR A 42 7.62 7.30 -3.87
C THR A 42 6.39 6.42 -4.09
N THR A 43 6.56 5.27 -4.72
CA THR A 43 5.45 4.35 -4.99
C THR A 43 5.36 3.28 -3.91
N ASN A 44 4.14 2.79 -3.67
CA ASN A 44 3.92 1.57 -2.88
C ASN A 44 4.21 0.29 -3.68
N GLY A 45 4.84 0.38 -4.85
CA GLY A 45 5.04 -0.79 -5.74
C GLY A 45 5.86 -1.90 -5.07
N PHE A 46 6.89 -1.51 -4.30
CA PHE A 46 7.67 -2.48 -3.52
C PHE A 46 6.78 -3.20 -2.50
N THR A 47 6.05 -2.46 -1.66
CA THR A 47 5.19 -3.05 -0.61
C THR A 47 4.04 -3.88 -1.20
N GLU A 48 3.47 -3.48 -2.33
CA GLU A 48 2.49 -4.26 -3.10
C GLU A 48 3.08 -5.56 -3.65
N GLY A 49 4.34 -5.54 -4.08
CA GLY A 49 5.09 -6.73 -4.50
C GLY A 49 5.21 -7.75 -3.36
N TYR A 50 5.64 -7.31 -2.17
CA TYR A 50 5.68 -8.19 -0.97
C TYR A 50 4.31 -8.74 -0.63
N HIS A 51 3.28 -7.88 -0.57
CA HIS A 51 1.91 -8.31 -0.26
C HIS A 51 1.39 -9.35 -1.25
N THR A 52 1.71 -9.21 -2.54
CA THR A 52 1.29 -10.18 -3.57
C THR A 52 1.95 -11.53 -3.34
N LYS A 53 3.26 -11.56 -3.06
CA LYS A 53 3.98 -12.81 -2.77
C LYS A 53 3.46 -13.48 -1.49
N ILE A 54 3.23 -12.71 -0.42
CA ILE A 54 2.64 -13.22 0.83
C ILE A 54 1.25 -13.80 0.58
N LYS A 55 0.38 -13.09 -0.15
CA LYS A 55 -0.96 -13.57 -0.51
C LYS A 55 -0.89 -14.86 -1.33
N MET A 56 0.05 -14.96 -2.26
CA MET A 56 0.29 -16.18 -3.04
C MET A 56 0.68 -17.36 -2.14
N ILE A 57 1.64 -17.16 -1.22
CA ILE A 57 2.07 -18.20 -0.28
C ILE A 57 0.89 -18.67 0.58
N LYS A 58 0.03 -17.75 1.02
CA LYS A 58 -1.19 -18.10 1.77
C LYS A 58 -2.16 -18.95 0.94
N ARG A 59 -2.37 -18.62 -0.34
CA ARG A 59 -3.24 -19.40 -1.24
C ARG A 59 -2.71 -20.81 -1.49
N VAL A 60 -1.42 -20.93 -1.83
CA VAL A 60 -0.78 -22.24 -2.10
C VAL A 60 -0.73 -23.12 -0.85
N SER A 61 -0.76 -22.52 0.35
CA SER A 61 -0.78 -23.25 1.62
C SER A 61 -2.18 -23.64 2.09
N TYR A 62 -3.24 -23.27 1.36
CA TYR A 62 -4.64 -23.44 1.77
C TYR A 62 -4.95 -22.79 3.14
N GLY A 63 -4.29 -21.66 3.43
CA GLY A 63 -4.35 -21.00 4.74
C GLY A 63 -3.34 -21.56 5.75
N PHE A 64 -3.25 -20.91 6.91
CA PHE A 64 -2.37 -21.33 8.00
C PHE A 64 -3.18 -21.42 9.28
N LYS A 65 -3.15 -22.58 9.94
CA LYS A 65 -3.75 -22.76 11.27
C LYS A 65 -2.80 -22.33 12.39
N ASN A 66 -1.49 -22.52 12.18
CA ASN A 66 -0.44 -22.15 13.13
C ASN A 66 0.36 -20.96 12.59
N ILE A 67 0.48 -19.90 13.41
CA ILE A 67 1.21 -18.69 13.04
C ILE A 67 2.72 -18.91 12.91
N ASN A 68 3.30 -19.84 13.68
CA ASN A 68 4.72 -20.16 13.59
C ASN A 68 5.07 -20.74 12.22
N ASN A 69 4.20 -21.59 11.67
CA ASN A 69 4.36 -22.15 10.33
C ASN A 69 4.20 -21.08 9.24
N TYR A 70 3.32 -20.11 9.45
CA TYR A 70 3.20 -18.95 8.56
C TYR A 70 4.51 -18.16 8.55
N ILE A 71 5.03 -17.78 9.72
CA ILE A 71 6.26 -17.00 9.84
C ILE A 71 7.42 -17.76 9.19
N ALA A 72 7.63 -19.03 9.54
CA ALA A 72 8.72 -19.84 8.99
C ALA A 72 8.67 -19.91 7.46
N LYS A 73 7.47 -20.12 6.88
CA LYS A 73 7.31 -20.23 5.42
C LYS A 73 7.50 -18.89 4.70
N ILE A 74 7.06 -17.78 5.30
CA ILE A 74 7.32 -16.44 4.77
C ILE A 74 8.82 -16.13 4.82
N THR A 75 9.48 -16.36 5.96
CA THR A 75 10.93 -16.13 6.14
C THR A 75 11.72 -16.92 5.11
N LEU A 76 11.42 -18.22 4.93
CA LEU A 76 12.06 -19.06 3.92
C LEU A 76 11.86 -18.54 2.50
N ALA A 77 10.68 -18.00 2.17
CA ALA A 77 10.37 -17.50 0.83
C ALA A 77 11.08 -16.18 0.46
N PHE A 78 11.59 -15.44 1.46
CA PHE A 78 12.33 -14.19 1.28
C PHE A 78 13.82 -14.30 1.59
N LEU A 79 14.27 -15.37 2.27
CA LEU A 79 15.69 -15.61 2.58
C LEU A 79 16.62 -15.53 1.35
N PRO A 80 16.29 -16.17 0.21
CA PRO A 80 17.15 -16.13 -0.98
C PRO A 80 17.20 -14.73 -1.61
N LEU A 81 16.09 -13.99 -1.54
CA LEU A 81 16.01 -12.61 -2.05
C LEU A 81 16.89 -11.67 -1.22
N ILE A 82 16.89 -11.82 0.10
CA ILE A 82 17.76 -11.02 0.99
C ILE A 82 19.22 -11.31 0.65
N TRP A 83 19.59 -12.58 0.50
CA TRP A 83 20.98 -12.96 0.21
C TRP A 83 21.46 -12.45 -1.16
N ILE A 84 20.63 -12.56 -2.20
CA ILE A 84 20.94 -12.03 -3.54
C ILE A 84 21.08 -10.50 -3.53
N LEU A 85 20.17 -9.80 -2.84
CA LEU A 85 20.24 -8.35 -2.71
C LEU A 85 21.49 -7.93 -1.95
N SER A 86 21.83 -8.60 -0.84
CA SER A 86 23.05 -8.33 -0.10
C SER A 86 24.33 -8.59 -0.90
N TYR A 87 24.36 -9.61 -1.76
CA TYR A 87 25.51 -9.92 -2.60
C TYR A 87 25.73 -8.90 -3.72
N HIS A 88 24.66 -8.41 -4.35
CA HIS A 88 24.75 -7.42 -5.44
C HIS A 88 25.02 -5.99 -4.94
N THR A 89 24.81 -5.71 -3.66
CA THR A 89 25.01 -4.36 -3.08
C THR A 89 26.39 -4.19 -2.42
N ILE A 90 27.30 -5.15 -2.62
CA ILE A 90 28.73 -5.12 -2.24
C ILE A 90 29.55 -5.08 -3.52
#